data_AF-A0A561DRG3-F1
#
_entry.id   AF-A0A561DRG3-F1
#
_cell.length_a   1.000
_cell.length_b   1.000
_cell.length_c   1.000
_cell.angle_alpha   90.00
_cell.angle_beta   90.00
_cell.angle_gamma   90.00
#
_symmetry.space_group_name_H-M   'P 1'
#
loop_
_entity.id
_entity.type
_entity.pdbx_description
1 polymer ?
#
loop_
_entity_poly.entity_id
_entity_poly.type
_entity_poly.pdbx_seq_one_letter_code
_entity_poly.pdbx_strand_id
1 'polypeptide(L)'
;MDLSTLKVMRKVVPGTVFVFFSVPIYQAAIGEVIPYSEALEFPLESYGAVIAFILGTLLCSYNFRSLFIRGSHAKIDKNIIVRLYRIGRGGNPPSNIVDDEARRKLMMIMFYNIIDGDESLKEKGKLVRDNGIVWSTCADIVLLGLIFSWLYFVLSVIASNWYPDRLSAMAVSGLLIGFISLFTSVLVFPKVHSEHLRLSNEQLNVIEKLHRDKVVELFDKNGI
;
A
#
# COMPACT_ATOMS: atom_id res chain seq x y z
N MET A 1 1.52 -10.09 11.22
CA MET A 1 0.52 -9.29 11.97
C MET A 1 -0.92 -9.76 11.76
N ASP A 2 -1.82 -9.43 12.69
CA ASP A 2 -3.26 -9.71 12.62
C ASP A 2 -4.04 -8.80 11.66
N LEU A 3 -5.22 -9.26 11.23
CA LEU A 3 -6.04 -8.55 10.25
C LEU A 3 -6.61 -7.23 10.79
N SER A 4 -6.95 -7.18 12.08
CA SER A 4 -7.41 -5.98 12.78
C SER A 4 -6.33 -4.89 12.76
N THR A 5 -5.12 -5.24 13.19
CA THR A 5 -3.96 -4.34 13.19
C THR A 5 -3.64 -3.86 11.78
N LEU A 6 -3.69 -4.74 10.78
CA LEU A 6 -3.50 -4.37 9.36
C LEU A 6 -4.48 -3.27 8.93
N LYS A 7 -5.77 -3.42 9.26
CA LYS A 7 -6.81 -2.44 8.89
C LYS A 7 -6.58 -1.09 9.56
N VAL A 8 -6.17 -1.07 10.83
CA VAL A 8 -5.86 0.17 11.56
C VAL A 8 -4.64 0.85 10.95
N MET A 9 -3.54 0.11 10.75
CA MET A 9 -2.31 0.66 10.17
C MET A 9 -2.53 1.23 8.77
N ARG A 10 -3.34 0.57 7.94
CA ARG A 10 -3.69 1.07 6.59
C ARG A 10 -4.43 2.41 6.59
N LYS A 11 -5.04 2.81 7.72
CA LYS A 11 -5.65 4.13 7.92
C LYS A 11 -4.67 5.12 8.54
N VAL A 12 -3.93 4.72 9.57
CA VAL A 12 -2.99 5.62 10.27
C VAL A 12 -1.86 6.07 9.34
N VAL A 13 -1.23 5.14 8.63
CA VAL A 13 -0.06 5.41 7.79
C VAL A 13 -0.27 6.52 6.75
N PRO A 14 -1.30 6.48 5.87
CA PRO A 14 -1.47 7.56 4.88
C PRO A 14 -1.71 8.92 5.53
N GLY A 15 -2.39 8.95 6.68
CA GLY A 15 -2.58 10.18 7.43
C GLY A 15 -1.30 10.70 8.07
N THR A 16 -0.46 9.80 8.62
CA THR A 16 0.86 10.15 9.13
C THR A 16 1.74 10.73 8.03
N VAL A 17 1.79 10.09 6.85
CA VAL A 17 2.53 10.60 5.68
C VAL A 17 2.02 11.99 5.27
N PHE A 18 0.71 12.18 5.23
CA PHE A 18 0.12 13.48 4.91
C PHE A 18 0.55 14.56 5.91
N VAL A 19 0.46 14.29 7.21
CA VAL A 19 0.87 15.23 8.26
C VAL A 19 2.35 15.58 8.10
N PHE A 20 3.23 14.57 7.92
CA PHE A 20 4.66 14.80 7.72
C PHE A 20 4.95 15.68 6.49
N PHE A 21 4.28 15.44 5.35
CA PHE A 21 4.48 16.25 4.16
C PHE A 21 3.88 17.66 4.27
N SER A 22 2.97 17.89 5.21
CA SER A 22 2.37 19.20 5.50
C SER A 22 3.22 20.08 6.42
N VAL A 23 4.21 19.51 7.13
CA VAL A 23 5.03 20.24 8.11
C VAL A 23 5.73 21.47 7.51
N PRO A 24 6.39 21.40 6.34
CA PRO A 24 7.04 22.59 5.77
C PRO A 24 6.06 23.72 5.42
N ILE A 25 4.85 23.41 4.91
CA ILE A 25 3.79 24.40 4.70
C ILE A 25 3.44 25.09 6.02
N TYR A 26 3.23 24.32 7.08
CA TYR A 26 2.90 24.88 8.38
C TYR A 26 4.01 25.83 8.86
N GLN A 27 5.26 25.37 8.82
CA GLN A 27 6.41 26.15 9.29
C GLN A 27 6.54 27.47 8.54
N ALA A 28 6.38 27.43 7.22
CA ALA A 28 6.55 28.62 6.40
C ALA A 28 5.29 29.47 6.24
N ALA A 29 4.09 29.03 6.67
CA ALA A 29 2.87 29.86 6.62
C ALA A 29 2.45 30.39 7.99
N ILE A 30 2.60 29.60 9.06
CA ILE A 30 2.02 29.85 10.39
C ILE A 30 3.09 30.21 11.44
N GLY A 31 4.36 29.81 11.21
CA GLY A 31 5.45 29.95 12.18
C GLY A 31 5.80 31.39 12.59
N GLU A 32 5.37 32.41 11.83
CA GLU A 32 5.55 33.82 12.20
C GLU A 32 4.41 34.37 13.08
N VAL A 33 3.23 33.72 13.09
CA VAL A 33 2.04 34.19 13.83
C VAL A 33 1.96 33.56 15.22
N ILE A 34 2.46 32.32 15.36
CA ILE A 34 2.48 31.61 16.64
C ILE A 34 3.89 31.01 16.85
N PRO A 35 4.58 31.34 17.95
CA PRO A 35 5.94 30.86 18.20
C PRO A 35 5.99 29.32 18.21
N TYR A 36 7.09 28.82 17.66
CA TYR A 36 7.28 27.48 17.12
C TYR A 36 7.04 26.31 18.11
N SER A 37 7.25 26.52 19.42
CA SER A 37 7.14 25.45 20.43
C SER A 37 5.69 25.12 20.78
N GLU A 38 4.86 26.10 21.12
CA GLU A 38 3.50 25.84 21.64
C GLU A 38 2.51 25.42 20.54
N ALA A 39 2.69 25.94 19.32
CA ALA A 39 1.74 25.74 18.23
C ALA A 39 1.86 24.38 17.53
N LEU A 40 3.05 23.78 17.55
CA LEU A 40 3.33 22.47 16.95
C LEU A 40 3.24 21.35 17.99
N GLU A 41 3.68 21.59 19.24
CA GLU A 41 3.56 20.61 20.34
C GLU A 41 2.09 20.20 20.54
N PHE A 42 1.17 21.17 20.63
CA PHE A 42 -0.23 20.87 20.91
C PHE A 42 -0.90 19.94 19.86
N PRO A 43 -0.83 20.20 18.54
CA PRO A 43 -1.41 19.32 17.53
C PRO A 43 -0.55 18.09 17.20
N LEU A 44 0.77 18.06 17.39
CA LEU A 44 1.58 16.85 17.11
C LEU A 44 1.65 15.89 18.30
N GLU A 45 1.73 16.39 19.53
CA GLU A 45 1.85 15.56 20.73
C GLU A 45 0.48 15.13 21.29
N SER A 46 -0.56 15.96 21.19
CA SER A 46 -1.87 15.63 21.75
C SER A 46 -2.85 15.06 20.71
N TYR A 47 -3.01 15.73 19.56
CA TYR A 47 -4.04 15.36 18.57
C TYR A 47 -3.48 14.80 17.27
N GLY A 48 -2.16 14.63 17.14
CA GLY A 48 -1.51 14.33 15.86
C GLY A 48 -1.92 12.97 15.33
N ALA A 49 -1.99 11.98 16.23
CA ALA A 49 -2.51 10.65 15.91
C ALA A 49 -3.99 10.68 15.50
N VAL A 50 -4.81 11.55 16.12
CA VAL A 50 -6.24 11.70 15.81
C VAL A 50 -6.42 12.35 14.43
N ILE A 51 -5.68 13.43 14.15
CA ILE A 51 -5.69 14.12 12.85
C ILE A 51 -5.19 13.17 11.76
N ALA A 52 -4.09 12.46 11.98
CA ALA A 52 -3.60 11.44 11.07
C ALA A 52 -4.67 10.35 10.83
N PHE A 53 -5.33 9.87 11.87
CA PHE A 53 -6.38 8.86 11.70
C PHE A 53 -7.57 9.38 10.87
N ILE A 54 -8.03 10.61 11.09
CA ILE A 54 -9.13 11.24 10.34
C ILE A 54 -8.74 11.41 8.88
N LEU A 55 -7.60 12.06 8.62
CA LEU A 55 -7.10 12.31 7.26
C LEU A 55 -6.83 11.01 6.53
N GLY A 56 -6.20 10.05 7.20
CA GLY A 56 -5.95 8.73 6.64
C GLY A 56 -7.23 7.94 6.33
N THR A 57 -8.27 8.09 7.15
CA THR A 57 -9.59 7.52 6.87
C THR A 57 -10.24 8.17 5.64
N LEU A 58 -10.15 9.49 5.50
CA LEU A 58 -10.64 10.21 4.32
C LEU A 58 -9.88 9.74 3.06
N LEU A 59 -8.55 9.72 3.11
CA LEU A 59 -7.71 9.27 2.00
C LEU A 59 -8.00 7.82 1.59
N CYS A 60 -8.25 6.93 2.56
CA CYS A 60 -8.65 5.56 2.28
C CYS A 60 -10.03 5.46 1.60
N SER A 61 -10.96 6.35 1.93
CA SER A 61 -12.34 6.31 1.41
C SER A 61 -12.42 6.60 -0.09
N TYR A 62 -11.51 7.43 -0.61
CA TYR A 62 -11.44 7.77 -2.04
C TYR A 62 -10.69 6.74 -2.89
N ASN A 63 -10.11 5.70 -2.28
CA ASN A 63 -9.41 4.61 -2.96
C ASN A 63 -8.30 5.05 -3.95
N PHE A 64 -7.70 6.23 -3.76
CA PHE A 64 -6.65 6.74 -4.65
C PHE A 64 -5.45 5.80 -4.76
N ARG A 65 -5.14 5.08 -3.68
CA ARG A 65 -4.09 4.04 -3.62
C ARG A 65 -4.25 2.99 -4.73
N SER A 66 -5.48 2.66 -5.13
CA SER A 66 -5.74 1.66 -6.15
C SER A 66 -5.14 2.01 -7.51
N LEU A 67 -5.00 3.30 -7.84
CA LEU A 67 -4.40 3.76 -9.10
C LEU A 67 -2.96 3.26 -9.26
N PHE A 68 -2.18 3.29 -8.17
CA PHE A 68 -0.79 2.83 -8.17
C PHE A 68 -0.66 1.31 -7.99
N ILE A 69 -1.52 0.71 -7.17
CA ILE A 69 -1.38 -0.69 -6.77
C ILE A 69 -2.01 -1.68 -7.74
N ARG A 70 -3.04 -1.29 -8.51
CA ARG A 70 -3.85 -2.20 -9.33
C ARG A 70 -3.02 -3.07 -10.27
N GLY A 71 -2.02 -2.51 -10.95
CA GLY A 71 -1.16 -3.27 -11.87
C GLY A 71 -0.32 -4.33 -11.14
N SER A 72 0.19 -4.00 -9.96
CA SER A 72 0.99 -4.91 -9.14
C SER A 72 0.11 -5.99 -8.48
N HIS A 73 -1.09 -5.61 -8.00
CA HIS A 73 -2.10 -6.56 -7.47
C HIS A 73 -2.53 -7.58 -8.53
N ALA A 74 -2.82 -7.12 -9.76
CA ALA A 74 -3.21 -8.00 -10.86
C ALA A 74 -2.13 -9.04 -11.20
N LYS A 75 -0.84 -8.66 -11.12
CA LYS A 75 0.28 -9.58 -11.31
C LYS A 75 0.35 -10.64 -10.21
N ILE A 76 0.15 -10.24 -8.95
CA ILE A 76 0.12 -11.16 -7.80
C ILE A 76 -1.03 -12.15 -7.93
N ASP A 77 -2.25 -11.64 -8.17
CA ASP A 77 -3.45 -12.47 -8.35
C ASP A 77 -3.25 -13.46 -9.49
N LYS A 78 -2.76 -12.99 -10.65
CA LYS A 78 -2.51 -13.85 -11.82
C LYS A 78 -1.49 -14.94 -11.49
N ASN A 79 -0.41 -14.60 -10.78
CA ASN A 79 0.59 -15.59 -10.35
C ASN A 79 -0.04 -16.66 -9.44
N ILE A 80 -0.85 -16.25 -8.45
CA ILE A 80 -1.54 -17.16 -7.54
C ILE A 80 -2.48 -18.08 -8.32
N ILE A 81 -3.33 -17.52 -9.18
CA ILE A 81 -4.31 -18.28 -9.96
C ILE A 81 -3.62 -19.31 -10.87
N VAL A 82 -2.60 -18.89 -11.62
CA VAL A 82 -1.87 -19.78 -12.54
C VAL A 82 -1.19 -20.91 -11.78
N ARG A 83 -0.54 -20.61 -10.66
CA ARG A 83 0.15 -21.62 -9.84
C ARG A 83 -0.84 -22.55 -9.15
N LEU A 84 -1.92 -22.03 -8.58
CA LEU A 84 -2.96 -22.84 -7.94
C LEU A 84 -3.63 -23.78 -8.94
N TYR A 85 -3.93 -23.29 -10.15
CA TYR A 85 -4.48 -24.13 -11.21
C TYR A 85 -3.52 -25.27 -11.59
N ARG A 86 -2.22 -24.96 -11.71
CA ARG A 86 -1.20 -25.96 -12.01
C ARG A 86 -1.12 -27.05 -10.93
N ILE A 87 -1.27 -26.69 -9.66
CA ILE A 87 -1.28 -27.63 -8.53
C ILE A 87 -2.47 -28.61 -8.66
N GLY A 88 -3.67 -28.09 -8.96
CA GLY A 88 -4.90 -28.88 -9.04
C GLY A 88 -5.07 -29.70 -10.32
N ARG A 89 -4.94 -29.08 -11.49
CA ARG A 89 -5.25 -29.72 -12.79
C ARG A 89 -4.02 -30.09 -13.62
N GLY A 90 -2.83 -29.60 -13.26
CA GLY A 90 -1.65 -29.69 -14.12
C GLY A 90 -1.74 -28.74 -15.32
N GLY A 91 -0.60 -28.22 -15.77
CA GLY A 91 -0.53 -27.32 -16.92
C GLY A 91 -0.88 -25.85 -16.62
N ASN A 92 -1.36 -25.13 -17.63
CA ASN A 92 -1.74 -23.71 -17.54
C ASN A 92 -3.26 -23.57 -17.56
N PRO A 93 -3.83 -22.59 -16.83
CA PRO A 93 -5.26 -22.34 -16.85
C PRO A 93 -5.72 -21.87 -18.24
N PRO A 94 -6.91 -22.29 -18.70
CA PRO A 94 -7.57 -21.67 -19.84
C PRO A 94 -7.84 -20.17 -19.60
N SER A 95 -7.90 -19.39 -20.69
CA SER A 95 -8.05 -17.92 -20.65
C SER A 95 -9.29 -17.49 -19.87
N ASN A 96 -10.39 -18.22 -19.99
CA ASN A 96 -11.62 -17.93 -19.26
C ASN A 96 -11.46 -17.96 -17.72
N ILE A 97 -10.52 -18.72 -17.15
CA ILE A 97 -10.27 -18.70 -15.69
C ILE A 97 -9.47 -17.46 -15.29
N VAL A 98 -8.56 -17.02 -16.16
CA VAL A 98 -7.65 -15.90 -15.89
C VAL A 98 -8.31 -14.55 -16.15
N ASP A 99 -9.21 -14.48 -17.12
CA ASP A 99 -9.80 -13.22 -17.60
C ASP A 99 -11.21 -12.97 -17.02
N ASP A 100 -11.95 -14.01 -16.61
CA ASP A 100 -13.27 -13.87 -15.98
C ASP A 100 -13.17 -13.47 -14.50
N GLU A 101 -13.76 -12.33 -14.14
CA GLU A 101 -13.67 -11.79 -12.78
C GLU A 101 -14.29 -12.71 -11.71
N ALA A 102 -15.40 -13.38 -12.02
CA ALA A 102 -16.06 -14.28 -11.08
C ALA A 102 -15.21 -15.52 -10.80
N ARG A 103 -14.62 -16.12 -11.85
CA ARG A 103 -13.70 -17.26 -11.70
C ARG A 103 -12.43 -16.87 -10.96
N ARG A 104 -11.85 -15.70 -11.25
CA ARG A 104 -10.69 -15.18 -10.51
C ARG A 104 -11.01 -15.00 -9.02
N LYS A 105 -12.15 -14.42 -8.68
CA LYS A 105 -12.60 -14.25 -7.28
C LYS A 105 -12.76 -15.61 -6.59
N LEU A 106 -13.38 -16.57 -7.27
CA LEU A 106 -13.55 -17.93 -6.75
C LEU A 106 -12.20 -18.62 -6.48
N MET A 107 -11.24 -18.51 -7.40
CA MET A 107 -9.87 -19.00 -7.22
C MET A 107 -9.18 -18.39 -6.00
N MET A 108 -9.33 -17.08 -5.79
CA MET A 108 -8.79 -16.41 -4.60
C MET A 108 -9.48 -16.86 -3.31
N ILE A 109 -10.79 -17.09 -3.33
CA ILE A 109 -11.54 -17.64 -2.19
C ILE A 109 -11.01 -19.03 -1.82
N MET A 110 -10.81 -19.91 -2.81
CA MET A 110 -10.23 -21.24 -2.59
C MET A 110 -8.81 -21.15 -2.00
N PHE A 111 -7.97 -20.27 -2.54
CA PHE A 111 -6.62 -20.04 -2.02
C PHE A 111 -6.63 -19.65 -0.53
N TYR A 112 -7.45 -18.65 -0.16
CA TYR A 112 -7.56 -18.22 1.23
C TYR A 112 -8.20 -19.26 2.14
N ASN A 113 -9.17 -20.05 1.64
CA ASN A 113 -9.75 -21.16 2.40
C ASN A 113 -8.70 -22.20 2.80
N ILE A 114 -7.76 -22.51 1.90
CA ILE A 114 -6.66 -23.44 2.21
C ILE A 114 -5.73 -22.83 3.25
N ILE A 115 -5.34 -21.56 3.09
CA ILE A 115 -4.48 -20.85 4.05
C ILE A 115 -5.12 -20.82 5.44
N ASP A 116 -6.40 -20.47 5.53
CA ASP A 116 -7.12 -20.36 6.80
C ASP A 116 -7.40 -21.74 7.42
N GLY A 117 -7.22 -22.82 6.67
CA GLY A 117 -7.37 -24.19 7.15
C GLY A 117 -6.10 -24.80 7.77
N ASP A 118 -4.93 -24.16 7.65
CA ASP A 118 -3.64 -24.70 8.10
C ASP A 118 -2.86 -23.66 8.91
N GLU A 119 -2.49 -24.00 10.16
CA GLU A 119 -1.79 -23.06 11.06
C GLU A 119 -0.42 -22.62 10.53
N SER A 120 0.31 -23.49 9.82
CA SER A 120 1.61 -23.12 9.23
C SER A 120 1.44 -22.10 8.10
N LEU A 121 0.40 -22.25 7.28
CA LEU A 121 0.05 -21.32 6.22
C LEU A 121 -0.49 -19.99 6.77
N LYS A 122 -1.24 -20.01 7.88
CA LYS A 122 -1.67 -18.79 8.59
C LYS A 122 -0.50 -17.97 9.11
N GLU A 123 0.49 -18.62 9.72
CA GLU A 123 1.72 -17.96 10.17
C GLU A 123 2.48 -17.35 8.99
N LYS A 124 2.65 -18.09 7.88
CA LYS A 124 3.21 -17.50 6.65
C LYS A 124 2.35 -16.35 6.10
N GLY A 125 1.03 -16.44 6.24
CA GLY A 125 0.08 -15.39 5.88
C GLY A 125 0.24 -14.12 6.72
N LYS A 126 0.78 -14.19 7.94
CA LYS A 126 1.16 -13.00 8.71
C LYS A 126 2.28 -12.21 8.01
N LEU A 127 3.29 -12.90 7.47
CA LEU A 127 4.40 -12.27 6.73
C LEU A 127 3.91 -11.58 5.45
N VAL A 128 2.99 -12.22 4.72
CA VAL A 128 2.36 -11.63 3.52
C VAL A 128 1.59 -10.36 3.87
N ARG A 129 0.86 -10.37 5.00
CA ARG A 129 0.14 -9.20 5.51
C ARG A 129 1.09 -8.07 5.93
N ASP A 130 2.21 -8.40 6.57
CA ASP A 130 3.24 -7.45 6.99
C ASP A 130 3.86 -6.74 5.79
N ASN A 131 4.31 -7.51 4.79
CA ASN A 131 4.78 -6.94 3.53
C ASN A 131 3.66 -6.17 2.80
N GLY A 132 2.41 -6.61 2.94
CA GLY A 132 1.23 -5.92 2.43
C GLY A 132 1.01 -4.53 3.01
N ILE A 133 1.42 -4.25 4.27
CA ILE A 133 1.48 -2.88 4.79
C ILE A 133 2.52 -2.10 4.03
N VAL A 134 3.77 -2.56 4.04
CA VAL A 134 4.91 -1.84 3.45
C VAL A 134 4.61 -1.50 1.99
N TRP A 135 4.01 -2.43 1.27
CA TRP A 135 3.59 -2.25 -0.11
C TRP A 135 2.54 -1.15 -0.26
N SER A 136 1.51 -1.14 0.59
CA SER A 136 0.51 -0.07 0.61
C SER A 136 1.08 1.29 1.03
N THR A 137 2.00 1.30 2.00
CA THR A 137 2.71 2.50 2.46
C THR A 137 3.53 3.12 1.34
N CYS A 138 4.25 2.30 0.55
CA CYS A 138 5.01 2.80 -0.59
C CYS A 138 4.10 3.50 -1.59
N ALA A 139 2.92 2.94 -1.87
CA ALA A 139 1.95 3.59 -2.76
C ALA A 139 1.43 4.91 -2.18
N ASP A 140 1.18 4.98 -0.86
CA ASP A 140 0.76 6.22 -0.21
C ASP A 140 1.84 7.30 -0.27
N ILE A 141 3.11 6.94 -0.01
CA ILE A 141 4.26 7.86 -0.11
C ILE A 141 4.38 8.41 -1.53
N VAL A 142 4.31 7.55 -2.54
CA VAL A 142 4.43 7.99 -3.95
C VAL A 142 3.28 8.91 -4.33
N LEU A 143 2.04 8.52 -4.02
CA LEU A 143 0.86 9.31 -4.37
C LEU A 143 0.86 10.67 -3.65
N LEU A 144 0.97 10.66 -2.32
CA LEU A 144 0.93 11.88 -1.52
C LEU A 144 2.14 12.75 -1.83
N GLY A 145 3.32 12.16 -1.99
CA GLY A 145 4.51 12.93 -2.26
C GLY A 145 4.51 13.55 -3.65
N LEU A 146 3.90 12.93 -4.67
CA LEU A 146 3.62 13.59 -5.94
C LEU A 146 2.67 14.79 -5.77
N ILE A 147 1.58 14.62 -5.02
CA ILE A 147 0.61 15.70 -4.74
C ILE A 147 1.29 16.86 -4.02
N PHE A 148 2.02 16.58 -2.94
CA PHE A 148 2.70 17.60 -2.15
C PHE A 148 3.84 18.25 -2.93
N SER A 149 4.64 17.49 -3.69
CA SER A 149 5.70 18.05 -4.53
C SER A 149 5.14 19.08 -5.53
N TRP A 150 4.01 18.76 -6.18
CA TRP A 150 3.30 19.71 -7.04
C TRP A 150 2.73 20.90 -6.27
N LEU A 151 2.14 20.67 -5.10
CA LEU A 151 1.64 21.75 -4.24
C LEU A 151 2.77 22.72 -3.86
N TYR A 152 3.92 22.21 -3.42
CA TYR A 152 5.09 23.03 -3.09
C TYR A 152 5.61 23.80 -4.31
N PHE A 153 5.61 23.18 -5.49
CA PHE A 153 5.99 23.88 -6.72
C PHE A 153 5.07 25.10 -6.98
N VAL A 154 3.75 24.92 -6.86
CA VAL A 154 2.78 26.02 -7.01
C VAL A 154 2.99 27.09 -5.93
N LEU A 155 3.19 26.68 -4.67
CA LEU A 155 3.45 27.61 -3.57
C LEU A 155 4.76 28.38 -3.76
N SER A 156 5.80 27.76 -4.32
CA SER A 156 7.04 28.43 -4.69
C SER A 156 6.82 29.50 -5.77
N VAL A 157 6.00 29.22 -6.80
CA VAL A 157 5.67 30.23 -7.82
C VAL A 157 4.94 31.42 -7.18
N ILE A 158 4.00 31.18 -6.27
CA ILE A 158 3.31 32.24 -5.54
C ILE A 158 4.30 33.02 -4.65
N ALA A 159 5.13 32.31 -3.88
CA ALA A 159 6.12 32.90 -2.98
C ALA A 159 7.13 33.77 -3.72
N SER A 160 7.51 33.42 -4.96
CA SER A 160 8.43 34.23 -5.75
C SER A 160 7.97 35.68 -5.96
N ASN A 161 6.65 35.92 -5.97
CA ASN A 161 6.07 37.25 -6.15
C ASN A 161 5.70 37.94 -4.83
N TRP A 162 5.24 37.18 -3.82
CA TRP A 162 4.64 37.75 -2.61
C TRP A 162 5.49 37.56 -1.34
N TYR A 163 6.32 36.51 -1.27
CA TYR A 163 7.09 36.12 -0.09
C TYR A 163 8.46 35.54 -0.50
N PRO A 164 9.35 36.34 -1.12
CA PRO A 164 10.57 35.83 -1.74
C PRO A 164 11.51 35.13 -0.73
N ASP A 165 11.52 35.55 0.53
CA ASP A 165 12.33 34.94 1.59
C ASP A 165 11.93 33.47 1.88
N ARG A 166 10.69 33.09 1.56
CA ARG A 166 10.16 31.73 1.78
C ARG A 166 10.28 30.83 0.56
N LEU A 167 10.68 31.37 -0.59
CA LEU A 167 10.77 30.65 -1.86
C LEU A 167 11.67 29.42 -1.77
N SER A 168 12.87 29.59 -1.22
CA SER A 168 13.89 28.55 -1.12
C SER A 168 13.42 27.38 -0.27
N ALA A 169 12.82 27.66 0.89
CA ALA A 169 12.28 26.65 1.80
C ALA A 169 11.18 25.81 1.13
N MET A 170 10.26 26.46 0.41
CA MET A 170 9.19 25.74 -0.31
C MET A 170 9.74 24.92 -1.47
N ALA A 171 10.66 25.48 -2.25
CA ALA A 171 11.22 24.81 -3.43
C ALA A 171 12.03 23.57 -3.03
N VAL A 172 12.91 23.71 -2.03
CA VAL A 172 13.72 22.60 -1.50
C VAL A 172 12.81 21.52 -0.91
N SER A 173 11.78 21.90 -0.14
CA SER A 173 10.83 20.93 0.44
C SER A 173 10.09 20.14 -0.65
N GLY A 174 9.60 20.84 -1.69
CA GLY A 174 8.95 20.20 -2.84
C GLY A 174 9.86 19.25 -3.60
N LEU A 175 11.13 19.64 -3.80
CA LEU A 175 12.14 18.80 -4.46
C LEU A 175 12.49 17.56 -3.62
N LEU A 176 12.67 17.71 -2.30
CA LEU A 176 12.96 16.60 -1.40
C LEU A 176 11.82 15.58 -1.36
N ILE A 177 10.57 16.05 -1.21
CA ILE A 177 9.39 15.18 -1.21
C ILE A 177 9.22 14.50 -2.58
N GLY A 178 9.45 15.23 -3.67
CA GLY A 178 9.46 14.67 -5.02
C GLY A 178 10.52 13.59 -5.19
N PHE A 179 11.75 13.82 -4.68
CA PHE A 179 12.83 12.85 -4.71
C PHE A 179 12.51 11.60 -3.88
N ILE A 180 11.95 11.75 -2.68
CA ILE A 180 11.50 10.61 -1.84
C ILE A 180 10.45 9.79 -2.58
N SER A 181 9.51 10.45 -3.25
CA SER A 181 8.45 9.79 -4.05
C SER A 181 9.05 9.01 -5.21
N LEU A 182 9.96 9.62 -5.96
CA LEU A 182 10.64 8.99 -7.09
C LEU A 182 11.48 7.79 -6.63
N PHE A 183 12.29 7.98 -5.60
CA PHE A 183 13.12 6.93 -4.99
C PHE A 183 12.26 5.75 -4.53
N THR A 184 11.14 6.04 -3.85
CA THR A 184 10.21 5.01 -3.38
C THR A 184 9.58 4.27 -4.56
N SER A 185 9.16 4.97 -5.60
CA SER A 185 8.53 4.36 -6.79
C SER A 185 9.50 3.49 -7.59
N VAL A 186 10.75 3.92 -7.75
CA VAL A 186 11.72 3.26 -8.63
C VAL A 186 12.47 2.13 -7.93
N LEU A 187 12.82 2.29 -6.65
CA LEU A 187 13.70 1.34 -5.97
C LEU A 187 12.95 0.50 -4.92
N VAL A 188 12.13 1.15 -4.08
CA VAL A 188 11.51 0.47 -2.94
C VAL A 188 10.30 -0.36 -3.38
N PHE A 189 9.39 0.24 -4.16
CA PHE A 189 8.14 -0.42 -4.57
C PHE A 189 8.37 -1.72 -5.38
N PRO A 190 9.28 -1.79 -6.38
CA PRO A 190 9.54 -3.03 -7.09
C PRO A 190 10.12 -4.12 -6.19
N LYS A 191 11.00 -3.75 -5.25
CA LYS A 191 11.57 -4.70 -4.28
C LYS A 191 10.49 -5.28 -3.38
N VAL A 192 9.63 -4.45 -2.83
CA VAL A 192 8.51 -4.88 -1.97
C VAL A 192 7.50 -5.73 -2.74
N HIS A 193 7.25 -5.42 -4.01
CA HIS A 193 6.42 -6.25 -4.88
C HIS A 193 7.04 -7.63 -5.13
N SER A 194 8.34 -7.70 -5.42
CA SER A 194 9.06 -8.96 -5.62
C SER A 194 9.04 -9.83 -4.37
N GLU A 195 9.17 -9.21 -3.19
CA GLU A 195 9.06 -9.90 -1.90
C GLU A 195 7.65 -10.43 -1.66
N HIS A 196 6.61 -9.68 -2.03
CA HIS A 196 5.23 -10.15 -1.92
C HIS A 196 4.97 -11.38 -2.81
N LEU A 197 5.51 -11.38 -4.04
CA LEU A 197 5.46 -12.54 -4.94
C LEU A 197 6.22 -13.73 -4.37
N ARG A 198 7.41 -13.50 -3.79
CA ARG A 198 8.22 -14.54 -3.14
C ARG A 198 7.44 -15.21 -2.00
N LEU A 199 6.87 -14.42 -1.09
CA LEU A 199 6.07 -14.92 0.03
C LEU A 199 4.81 -15.67 -0.43
N SER A 200 4.10 -15.14 -1.42
CA SER A 200 2.93 -15.83 -2.01
C SER A 200 3.34 -17.17 -2.64
N ASN A 201 4.50 -17.22 -3.29
CA ASN A 201 5.04 -18.44 -3.88
C ASN A 201 5.46 -19.46 -2.83
N GLU A 202 5.99 -19.04 -1.68
CA GLU A 202 6.25 -19.96 -0.58
C GLU A 202 4.96 -20.62 -0.06
N GLN A 203 3.87 -19.85 0.09
CA GLN A 203 2.57 -20.41 0.47
C GLN A 203 2.09 -21.43 -0.56
N LEU A 204 2.19 -21.11 -1.85
CA LEU A 204 1.83 -22.04 -2.93
C LEU A 204 2.68 -23.31 -2.94
N ASN A 205 3.98 -23.21 -2.62
CA ASN A 205 4.85 -24.39 -2.53
C ASN A 205 4.46 -25.31 -1.36
N VAL A 206 3.99 -24.75 -0.24
CA VAL A 206 3.46 -25.53 0.88
C VAL A 206 2.14 -26.19 0.49
N ILE A 207 1.26 -25.45 -0.19
CA ILE A 207 -0.01 -25.98 -0.71
C ILE A 207 0.24 -27.14 -1.69
N GLU A 208 1.20 -26.99 -2.61
CA GLU A 208 1.57 -28.03 -3.57
C GLU A 208 2.05 -29.32 -2.90
N LYS A 209 2.82 -29.20 -1.81
CA LYS A 209 3.39 -30.35 -1.11
C LYS A 209 2.43 -31.04 -0.15
N LEU A 210 1.59 -30.27 0.53
CA LEU A 210 0.80 -30.76 1.68
C LEU A 210 -0.71 -30.73 1.46
N HIS A 211 -1.20 -29.89 0.54
CA HIS A 211 -2.64 -29.63 0.38
C HIS A 211 -3.13 -29.82 -1.06
N ARG A 212 -2.37 -30.55 -1.89
CA ARG A 212 -2.71 -30.77 -3.30
C ARG A 212 -4.08 -31.40 -3.48
N ASP A 213 -4.39 -32.46 -2.73
CA ASP A 213 -5.67 -33.18 -2.84
C ASP A 213 -6.86 -32.28 -2.49
N LYS A 214 -6.68 -31.40 -1.49
CA LYS A 214 -7.67 -30.39 -1.11
C LYS A 214 -7.91 -29.36 -2.23
N VAL A 215 -6.86 -28.99 -2.99
CA VAL A 215 -7.02 -28.13 -4.18
C VAL A 215 -7.87 -28.83 -5.23
N VAL A 216 -7.59 -30.12 -5.50
CA VAL A 216 -8.35 -30.92 -6.48
C VAL A 216 -9.82 -31.02 -6.08
N GLU A 217 -10.09 -31.36 -4.81
CA GLU A 217 -11.45 -31.45 -4.26
C GLU A 217 -12.22 -30.13 -4.43
N LEU A 218 -11.58 -29.00 -4.11
CA LEU A 218 -12.19 -27.68 -4.26
C LEU A 218 -12.47 -27.35 -5.72
N PHE A 219 -11.63 -27.77 -6.65
CA PHE A 219 -11.84 -27.54 -8.08
C PHE A 219 -13.03 -28.36 -8.60
N ASP A 220 -13.10 -29.65 -8.23
CA ASP A 220 -14.21 -30.53 -8.59
C ASP A 220 -15.54 -30.01 -8.06
N LYS A 221 -15.57 -29.56 -6.79
CA LYS A 221 -16.76 -28.98 -6.16
C LYS A 221 -17.26 -27.71 -6.85
N ASN A 222 -16.37 -26.93 -7.44
CA ASN A 222 -16.68 -25.62 -8.02
C ASN A 222 -16.75 -25.64 -9.56
N GLY A 223 -16.60 -26.79 -10.21
CA GLY A 223 -16.64 -26.91 -11.67
C GLY A 223 -15.50 -26.16 -12.37
N ILE A 224 -14.30 -26.21 -11.78
CA ILE A 224 -13.08 -25.57 -12.28
C ILE A 224 -12.12 -26.58 -12.90
#